data_AF-A0A972F704-F1
#
_entry.id   AF-A0A972F704-F1
#
_cell.length_a   1.000
_cell.length_b   1.000
_cell.length_c   1.000
_cell.angle_alpha   90.00
_cell.angle_beta   90.00
_cell.angle_gamma   90.00
#
_symmetry.space_group_name_H-M   'P 1'
#
loop_
_entity.id
_entity.type
_entity.pdbx_description
1 polymer ?
#
loop_
_entity_poly.entity_id
_entity_poly.type
_entity_poly.pdbx_seq_one_letter_code
_entity_poly.pdbx_strand_id
1 'polypeptide(L)'
;MSINLAEKASAKLSESFTLSSCTEGLFSQKYDWTGVATVKVYTLDNLQLNDYQRSATQNRFGVLEELGDTVQEMTVSQDKSFNGAIDKGNNTSQLMLKAAARVLKQNIRAVIIPELDKYRLLQLSANAGHKEYSQTLSKSDAIEKIMKANAKLSNENVPLSGRVLFIGSTEAIKLKLADQAIALEKTGEQALVHGVCGLIDGVQIRIVPDSYMPTGCLFIIAAKGAAVAPKKLETYRILKDHPDVDGHVIQGRIMHDC
;
A
#
# COMPACT_ATOMS: atom_id res chain seq x y z
N MET A 1 -3.08 0.59 -31.34
CA MET A 1 -3.75 1.72 -30.67
C MET A 1 -4.53 2.49 -31.72
N SER A 2 -5.82 2.74 -31.50
CA SER A 2 -6.65 3.55 -32.40
C SER A 2 -6.61 5.03 -31.97
N ILE A 3 -6.51 5.95 -32.94
CA ILE A 3 -6.64 7.39 -32.73
C ILE A 3 -7.95 7.81 -33.38
N ASN A 4 -8.95 8.13 -32.56
CA ASN A 4 -10.25 8.59 -33.04
C ASN A 4 -10.18 10.09 -33.38
N LEU A 5 -10.43 10.46 -34.63
CA LEU A 5 -10.45 11.85 -35.11
C LEU A 5 -11.78 12.53 -34.74
N ALA A 6 -11.77 13.85 -34.53
CA ALA A 6 -12.94 14.58 -34.05
C ALA A 6 -13.81 15.08 -35.22
N GLU A 7 -15.01 14.51 -35.41
CA GLU A 7 -16.00 15.04 -36.38
C GLU A 7 -16.85 16.19 -35.80
N LYS A 8 -16.99 16.24 -34.47
CA LYS A 8 -17.54 17.36 -33.66
C LYS A 8 -17.32 17.01 -32.18
N ALA A 9 -16.11 17.21 -31.67
CA ALA A 9 -15.80 16.83 -30.29
C ALA A 9 -16.44 17.79 -29.28
N SER A 10 -17.12 17.24 -28.27
CA SER A 10 -17.32 17.92 -26.99
C SER A 10 -15.98 18.51 -26.53
N ALA A 11 -15.97 19.78 -26.11
CA ALA A 11 -14.76 20.47 -25.65
C ALA A 11 -14.12 19.85 -24.38
N LYS A 12 -14.75 18.82 -23.81
CA LYS A 12 -14.31 18.13 -22.59
C LYS A 12 -13.97 16.67 -22.89
N LEU A 13 -12.73 16.29 -22.59
CA LEU A 13 -12.29 14.90 -22.49
C LEU A 13 -12.78 14.33 -21.16
N SER A 14 -13.38 13.13 -21.18
CA SER A 14 -13.72 12.41 -19.96
C SER A 14 -12.45 11.82 -19.33
N GLU A 15 -12.21 12.10 -18.05
CA GLU A 15 -11.09 11.53 -17.30
C GLU A 15 -11.44 10.12 -16.79
N SER A 16 -10.46 9.22 -16.72
CA SER A 16 -10.64 7.89 -16.13
C SER A 16 -10.91 7.98 -14.64
N PHE A 17 -11.77 7.12 -14.10
CA PHE A 17 -11.92 6.96 -12.65
C PHE A 17 -10.58 6.56 -12.03
N THR A 18 -10.20 7.21 -10.94
CA THR A 18 -8.94 6.94 -10.25
C THR A 18 -9.17 6.89 -8.75
N LEU A 19 -8.47 5.95 -8.09
CA LEU A 19 -8.48 5.81 -6.65
C LEU A 19 -7.24 6.51 -6.07
N SER A 20 -7.37 7.08 -4.87
CA SER A 20 -6.19 7.49 -4.09
C SER A 20 -5.49 6.26 -3.53
N SER A 21 -4.18 6.35 -3.23
CA SER A 21 -3.42 5.19 -2.76
C SER A 21 -4.02 4.61 -1.49
N CYS A 22 -4.19 3.29 -1.49
CA CYS A 22 -4.69 2.52 -0.37
C CYS A 22 -3.59 2.10 0.59
N THR A 23 -2.31 2.14 0.22
CA THR A 23 -1.24 1.62 1.08
C THR A 23 -0.35 2.73 1.65
N GLU A 24 -0.44 3.95 1.10
CA GLU A 24 0.33 5.09 1.59
C GLU A 24 -0.03 5.43 3.06
N GLY A 25 0.99 5.71 3.87
CA GLY A 25 0.87 6.01 5.31
C GLY A 25 1.00 4.81 6.25
N LEU A 26 1.01 3.57 5.72
CA LEU A 26 1.22 2.36 6.52
C LEU A 26 2.70 2.03 6.74
N PHE A 27 3.55 2.30 5.74
CA PHE A 27 4.96 1.93 5.77
C PHE A 27 5.81 2.94 6.54
N SER A 28 6.88 2.45 7.16
CA SER A 28 7.89 3.32 7.76
C SER A 28 8.76 3.95 6.68
N GLN A 29 9.11 5.23 6.86
CA GLN A 29 10.10 5.94 6.05
C GLN A 29 11.48 6.02 6.74
N LYS A 30 11.65 5.32 7.86
CA LYS A 30 12.88 5.33 8.66
C LYS A 30 13.88 4.32 8.13
N TYR A 31 14.51 4.64 7.00
CA TYR A 31 15.51 3.78 6.39
C TYR A 31 16.56 4.62 5.65
N ASP A 32 17.80 4.13 5.65
CA ASP A 32 18.91 4.82 5.00
C ASP A 32 19.30 4.14 3.70
N TRP A 33 19.60 4.95 2.69
CA TRP A 33 20.10 4.47 1.42
C TRP A 33 21.60 4.24 1.49
N THR A 34 22.03 3.01 1.24
CA THR A 34 23.44 2.69 1.03
C THR A 34 23.68 2.39 -0.45
N GLY A 35 24.41 3.27 -1.14
CA GLY A 35 24.67 3.14 -2.57
C GLY A 35 23.41 3.39 -3.42
N VAL A 36 23.32 2.72 -4.57
CA VAL A 36 22.31 3.03 -5.61
C VAL A 36 21.01 2.23 -5.43
N ALA A 37 21.04 0.99 -4.96
CA ALA A 37 19.85 0.14 -4.90
C ALA A 37 19.54 -0.46 -3.53
N THR A 38 20.40 -0.30 -2.52
CA THR A 38 20.23 -1.00 -1.24
C THR A 38 19.77 -0.03 -0.15
N VAL A 39 18.83 -0.51 0.66
CA VAL A 39 18.27 0.13 1.84
C VAL A 39 18.68 -0.67 3.06
N LYS A 40 19.13 0.01 4.11
CA LYS A 40 19.41 -0.61 5.41
C LYS A 40 18.34 -0.23 6.41
N VAL A 41 17.83 -1.24 7.11
CA VAL A 41 16.92 -1.08 8.24
C VAL A 41 17.64 -1.60 9.47
N TYR A 42 17.79 -0.73 10.47
CA TYR A 42 18.40 -1.06 11.76
C TYR A 42 17.30 -1.36 12.76
N THR A 43 17.43 -2.48 13.46
CA THR A 43 16.56 -2.84 14.58
C THR A 43 17.42 -3.05 15.82
N LEU A 44 17.08 -2.40 16.92
CA LEU A 44 17.77 -2.59 18.20
C LEU A 44 17.32 -3.91 18.83
N ASP A 45 18.27 -4.66 19.36
CA ASP A 45 17.95 -5.86 20.12
C ASP A 45 17.34 -5.49 21.47
N ASN A 46 16.49 -6.37 22.01
CA ASN A 46 15.90 -6.15 23.34
C ASN A 46 16.88 -6.60 24.43
N LEU A 47 17.05 -5.79 25.48
CA LEU A 47 17.74 -6.20 26.69
C LEU A 47 16.91 -7.25 27.45
N GLN A 48 17.56 -8.30 27.94
CA GLN A 48 16.90 -9.33 28.73
C GLN A 48 16.66 -8.86 30.17
N LEU A 49 15.52 -9.24 30.74
CA LEU A 49 15.20 -8.96 32.14
C LEU A 49 15.87 -9.99 33.04
N ASN A 50 16.53 -9.54 34.09
CA ASN A 50 17.17 -10.38 35.09
C ASN A 50 16.92 -9.88 36.51
N ASP A 51 17.08 -10.77 37.48
CA ASP A 51 16.83 -10.45 38.89
C ASP A 51 17.88 -9.49 39.47
N TYR A 52 17.40 -8.47 40.18
CA TYR A 52 18.27 -7.49 40.83
C TYR A 52 18.92 -8.04 42.10
N GLN A 53 20.25 -8.12 42.11
CA GLN A 53 21.03 -8.63 43.24
C GLN A 53 21.41 -7.52 44.22
N ARG A 54 20.53 -7.26 45.20
CA ARG A 54 20.70 -6.20 46.22
C ARG A 54 21.98 -6.33 47.05
N SER A 55 22.42 -7.56 47.31
CA SER A 55 23.61 -7.88 48.11
C SER A 55 24.91 -7.82 47.32
N ALA A 56 24.87 -7.70 45.99
CA ALA A 56 26.07 -7.65 45.18
C ALA A 56 26.80 -6.29 45.34
N THR A 57 28.13 -6.34 45.35
CA THR A 57 28.98 -5.15 45.48
C THR A 57 29.14 -4.41 44.14
N GLN A 58 29.01 -5.13 43.01
CA GLN A 58 29.02 -4.61 41.63
C GLN A 58 27.98 -5.37 40.80
N ASN A 59 27.59 -4.84 39.63
CA ASN A 59 26.68 -5.52 38.69
C ASN A 59 25.35 -5.98 39.32
N ARG A 60 24.77 -5.14 40.18
CA ARG A 60 23.48 -5.45 40.84
C ARG A 60 22.33 -5.67 39.85
N PHE A 61 22.45 -5.10 38.66
CA PHE A 61 21.51 -5.26 37.55
C PHE A 61 21.92 -6.36 36.56
N GLY A 62 22.90 -7.24 36.88
CA GLY A 62 23.41 -8.27 35.98
C GLY A 62 24.71 -7.91 35.28
N VAL A 63 25.17 -8.80 34.40
CA VAL A 63 26.37 -8.56 33.56
C VAL A 63 26.08 -7.40 32.62
N LEU A 64 27.04 -6.47 32.54
CA LEU A 64 26.95 -5.35 31.60
C LEU A 64 27.23 -5.88 30.19
N GLU A 65 26.23 -5.84 29.32
CA GLU A 65 26.36 -6.18 27.90
C GLU A 65 26.16 -4.92 27.05
N GLU A 66 26.90 -4.81 25.95
CA GLU A 66 26.65 -3.76 24.97
C GLU A 66 25.38 -4.10 24.17
N LEU A 67 24.56 -3.08 23.92
CA LEU A 67 23.33 -3.23 23.15
C LEU A 67 23.69 -3.50 21.68
N GLY A 68 23.32 -4.68 21.18
CA GLY A 68 23.46 -5.05 19.77
C GLY A 68 22.39 -4.41 18.89
N ASP A 69 22.68 -4.35 17.59
CA ASP A 69 21.74 -4.00 16.54
C ASP A 69 21.79 -5.01 15.38
N THR A 70 20.62 -5.29 14.82
CA THR A 70 20.48 -6.13 13.63
C THR A 70 20.25 -5.26 12.40
N VAL A 71 21.03 -5.53 11.35
CA VAL A 71 20.93 -4.81 10.06
C VAL A 71 20.28 -5.71 9.03
N GLN A 72 19.14 -5.26 8.49
CA GLN A 72 18.51 -5.89 7.34
C GLN A 72 18.81 -5.06 6.08
N GLU A 73 19.44 -5.69 5.10
CA GLU A 73 19.70 -5.09 3.78
C GLU A 73 18.61 -5.52 2.78
N MET A 74 17.95 -4.56 2.16
CA MET A 74 16.94 -4.79 1.12
C MET A 74 17.39 -4.11 -0.17
N THR A 75 17.37 -4.84 -1.28
CA THR A 75 17.75 -4.28 -2.60
C THR A 75 16.51 -4.02 -3.42
N VAL A 76 16.39 -2.79 -3.95
CA VAL A 76 15.28 -2.35 -4.80
C VAL A 76 15.22 -3.18 -6.07
N SER A 77 14.14 -3.95 -6.23
CA SER A 77 13.92 -4.85 -7.35
C SER A 77 13.10 -4.24 -8.48
N GLN A 78 12.16 -3.32 -8.19
CA GLN A 78 11.28 -2.77 -9.21
C GLN A 78 11.85 -1.48 -9.82
N ASP A 79 12.12 -1.53 -11.11
CA ASP A 79 12.43 -0.37 -11.95
C ASP A 79 11.44 -0.33 -13.11
N LYS A 80 10.44 0.54 -13.02
CA LYS A 80 9.36 0.64 -14.02
C LYS A 80 9.43 1.98 -14.71
N SER A 81 9.16 2.00 -16.01
CA SER A 81 9.10 3.23 -16.80
C SER A 81 7.95 3.23 -17.77
N PHE A 82 7.51 4.42 -18.17
CA PHE A 82 6.60 4.62 -19.28
C PHE A 82 7.14 5.71 -20.20
N ASN A 83 6.84 5.57 -21.49
CA ASN A 83 7.18 6.52 -22.53
C ASN A 83 5.99 6.66 -23.46
N GLY A 84 5.49 7.88 -23.65
CA GLY A 84 4.35 8.17 -24.50
C GLY A 84 4.59 9.42 -25.32
N ALA A 85 4.06 9.46 -26.54
CA ALA A 85 4.19 10.60 -27.43
C ALA A 85 2.82 11.18 -27.78
N ILE A 86 2.75 12.50 -27.87
CA ILE A 86 1.61 13.27 -28.36
C ILE A 86 2.09 13.97 -29.62
N ASP A 87 1.80 13.37 -30.77
CA ASP A 87 2.07 13.93 -32.08
C ASP A 87 1.26 15.21 -32.30
N LYS A 88 1.92 16.25 -32.85
CA LYS A 88 1.36 17.58 -33.02
C LYS A 88 0.27 17.62 -34.09
N GLY A 89 0.43 16.87 -35.19
CA GLY A 89 -0.56 16.76 -36.25
C GLY A 89 -1.87 16.17 -35.71
N ASN A 90 -1.76 15.02 -35.05
CA ASN A 90 -2.90 14.34 -34.42
C ASN A 90 -3.56 15.20 -33.34
N ASN A 91 -2.77 15.88 -32.49
CA ASN A 91 -3.33 16.72 -31.44
C ASN A 91 -4.04 17.96 -32.01
N THR A 92 -3.53 18.54 -33.10
CA THR A 92 -4.18 19.67 -33.79
C THR A 92 -5.50 19.24 -34.42
N SER A 93 -5.54 18.08 -35.08
CA SER A 93 -6.78 17.47 -35.60
C SER A 93 -7.77 17.06 -34.49
N GLN A 94 -7.34 17.04 -33.24
CA GLN A 94 -8.15 16.80 -32.04
C GLN A 94 -8.38 18.07 -31.22
N LEU A 95 -8.23 19.28 -31.78
CA LEU A 95 -8.45 20.56 -31.08
C LEU A 95 -7.57 20.76 -29.82
N MET A 96 -6.35 20.22 -29.82
CA MET A 96 -5.41 20.27 -28.70
C MET A 96 -5.96 19.69 -27.39
N LEU A 97 -6.92 18.77 -27.47
CA LEU A 97 -7.61 18.18 -26.32
C LEU A 97 -6.65 17.45 -25.37
N LYS A 98 -5.52 16.94 -25.87
CA LYS A 98 -4.50 16.20 -25.11
C LYS A 98 -3.42 17.15 -24.59
N ALA A 99 -3.72 17.87 -23.53
CA ALA A 99 -2.68 18.61 -22.79
C ALA A 99 -1.71 17.63 -22.11
N ALA A 100 -0.41 17.70 -22.45
CA ALA A 100 0.59 16.74 -21.98
C ALA A 100 0.66 16.59 -20.45
N ALA A 101 0.52 17.70 -19.71
CA ALA A 101 0.49 17.68 -18.25
C ALA A 101 -0.74 16.95 -17.67
N ARG A 102 -1.90 17.06 -18.33
CA ARG A 102 -3.11 16.34 -17.94
C ARG A 102 -2.95 14.84 -18.16
N VAL A 103 -2.40 14.45 -19.30
CA VAL A 103 -2.11 13.05 -19.62
C VAL A 103 -1.13 12.44 -18.61
N LEU A 104 -0.06 13.17 -18.26
CA LEU A 104 0.89 12.72 -17.24
C LEU A 104 0.22 12.51 -15.88
N LYS A 105 -0.56 13.50 -15.40
CA LYS A 105 -1.27 13.40 -14.12
C LYS A 105 -2.28 12.25 -14.10
N GLN A 106 -2.99 12.05 -15.21
CA GLN A 106 -3.92 10.94 -15.36
C GLN A 106 -3.18 9.60 -15.32
N ASN A 107 -2.04 9.47 -16.01
CA ASN A 107 -1.24 8.25 -16.00
C ASN A 107 -0.71 7.91 -14.61
N ILE A 108 -0.24 8.91 -13.86
CA ILE A 108 0.20 8.71 -12.46
C ILE A 108 -0.93 8.12 -11.62
N ARG A 109 -2.14 8.68 -11.74
CA ARG A 109 -3.28 8.24 -10.93
C ARG A 109 -3.90 6.92 -11.38
N ALA A 110 -3.91 6.65 -12.68
CA ALA A 110 -4.61 5.50 -13.26
C ALA A 110 -3.73 4.26 -13.41
N VAL A 111 -2.40 4.42 -13.45
CA VAL A 111 -1.46 3.32 -13.71
C VAL A 111 -0.46 3.17 -12.58
N ILE A 112 0.24 4.25 -12.21
CA ILE A 112 1.35 4.18 -11.24
C ILE A 112 0.85 3.88 -9.83
N ILE A 113 -0.12 4.63 -9.33
CA ILE A 113 -0.67 4.42 -7.98
C ILE A 113 -1.23 2.99 -7.82
N PRO A 114 -2.06 2.48 -8.74
CA PRO A 114 -2.54 1.10 -8.68
C PRO A 114 -1.43 0.05 -8.71
N GLU A 115 -0.41 0.24 -9.55
CA GLU A 115 0.72 -0.70 -9.65
C GLU A 115 1.50 -0.77 -8.35
N LEU A 116 1.79 0.38 -7.73
CA LEU A 116 2.45 0.46 -6.43
C LEU A 116 1.65 -0.24 -5.33
N ASP A 117 0.34 0.01 -5.25
CA ASP A 117 -0.52 -0.61 -4.24
C ASP A 117 -0.61 -2.13 -4.42
N LYS A 118 -0.77 -2.61 -5.66
CA LYS A 118 -0.76 -4.05 -5.99
C LYS A 118 0.53 -4.73 -5.54
N TYR A 119 1.67 -4.14 -5.91
CA TYR A 119 2.97 -4.70 -5.58
C TYR A 119 3.18 -4.78 -4.06
N ARG A 120 2.80 -3.72 -3.33
CA ARG A 120 2.90 -3.67 -1.87
C ARG A 120 2.00 -4.70 -1.19
N LEU A 121 0.75 -4.84 -1.63
CA LEU A 121 -0.16 -5.87 -1.08
C LEU A 121 0.34 -7.29 -1.39
N LEU A 122 0.94 -7.50 -2.56
CA LEU A 122 1.58 -8.75 -2.91
C LEU A 122 2.75 -9.08 -1.96
N GLN A 123 3.68 -8.15 -1.76
CA GLN A 123 4.82 -8.37 -0.85
C GLN A 123 4.37 -8.57 0.60
N LEU A 124 3.41 -7.79 1.07
CA LEU A 124 2.82 -7.97 2.42
C LEU A 124 2.22 -9.38 2.58
N SER A 125 1.51 -9.89 1.57
CA SER A 125 0.95 -11.24 1.62
C SER A 125 2.03 -12.33 1.52
N ALA A 126 3.08 -12.10 0.72
CA ALA A 126 4.15 -13.06 0.48
C ALA A 126 5.09 -13.19 1.69
N ASN A 127 5.33 -12.09 2.41
CA ASN A 127 6.24 -12.04 3.56
C ASN A 127 5.51 -11.97 4.91
N ALA A 128 4.20 -12.25 4.93
CA ALA A 128 3.43 -12.30 6.17
C ALA A 128 3.98 -13.37 7.13
N GLY A 129 4.16 -12.99 8.41
CA GLY A 129 4.58 -13.90 9.48
C GLY A 129 3.57 -15.01 9.78
N HIS A 130 2.28 -14.73 9.58
CA HIS A 130 1.19 -15.71 9.68
C HIS A 130 0.44 -15.81 8.36
N LYS A 131 0.25 -17.03 7.87
CA LYS A 131 -0.56 -17.33 6.68
C LYS A 131 -1.56 -18.42 7.02
N GLU A 132 -2.83 -18.09 6.92
CA GLU A 132 -3.91 -19.05 7.03
C GLU A 132 -4.58 -19.27 5.68
N TYR A 133 -4.69 -20.53 5.28
CA TYR A 133 -5.34 -20.91 4.04
C TYR A 133 -6.79 -21.30 4.35
N SER A 134 -7.71 -20.39 4.07
CA SER A 134 -9.15 -20.64 4.16
C SER A 134 -9.75 -20.62 2.76
N GLN A 135 -10.56 -21.62 2.41
CA GLN A 135 -11.16 -21.68 1.07
C GLN A 135 -12.18 -20.56 0.82
N THR A 136 -12.91 -20.12 1.84
CA THR A 136 -13.96 -19.10 1.69
C THR A 136 -14.21 -18.30 2.97
N LEU A 137 -14.61 -17.03 2.79
CA LEU A 137 -15.26 -16.23 3.83
C LEU A 137 -16.78 -16.42 3.69
N SER A 138 -17.44 -16.80 4.79
CA SER A 138 -18.89 -16.89 4.92
C SER A 138 -19.41 -15.70 5.75
N LYS A 139 -20.71 -15.39 5.66
CA LYS A 139 -21.31 -14.30 6.46
C LYS A 139 -21.26 -14.57 7.96
N SER A 140 -21.34 -15.84 8.37
CA SER A 140 -21.31 -16.26 9.78
C SER A 140 -19.92 -16.19 10.39
N ASP A 141 -18.87 -16.47 9.60
CA ASP A 141 -17.53 -16.70 10.15
C ASP A 141 -16.55 -15.55 9.82
N ALA A 142 -16.95 -14.58 8.98
CA ALA A 142 -16.08 -13.49 8.54
C ALA A 142 -15.50 -12.70 9.72
N ILE A 143 -16.34 -12.30 10.67
CA ILE A 143 -15.91 -11.53 11.84
C ILE A 143 -15.05 -12.41 12.76
N GLU A 144 -15.46 -13.66 13.02
CA GLU A 144 -14.68 -14.59 13.86
C GLU A 144 -13.27 -14.82 13.30
N LYS A 145 -13.12 -15.01 11.99
CA LYS A 145 -11.80 -15.19 11.34
C LYS A 145 -10.93 -13.94 11.48
N ILE A 146 -11.51 -12.74 11.35
CA ILE A 146 -10.77 -11.48 11.55
C ILE A 146 -10.34 -11.35 13.02
N MET A 147 -11.21 -11.65 13.97
CA MET A 147 -10.89 -11.60 15.41
C MET A 147 -9.81 -12.61 15.79
N LYS A 148 -9.83 -13.83 15.23
CA LYS A 148 -8.76 -14.83 15.42
C LYS A 148 -7.42 -14.34 14.88
N ALA A 149 -7.41 -13.73 13.70
CA ALA A 149 -6.21 -13.14 13.13
C ALA A 149 -5.67 -11.99 14.01
N ASN A 150 -6.55 -11.14 14.54
CA ASN A 150 -6.17 -10.09 15.48
C ASN A 150 -5.62 -10.63 16.80
N ALA A 151 -6.23 -11.69 17.35
CA ALA A 151 -5.77 -12.34 18.57
C ALA A 151 -4.36 -12.91 18.41
N LYS A 152 -4.03 -13.50 17.26
CA LYS A 152 -2.67 -13.97 16.96
C LYS A 152 -1.65 -12.84 17.01
N LEU A 153 -1.94 -11.70 16.37
CA LEU A 153 -1.07 -10.53 16.42
C LEU A 153 -0.92 -9.97 17.85
N SER A 154 -2.00 -9.97 18.63
CA SER A 154 -1.96 -9.50 20.03
C SER A 154 -1.14 -10.42 20.93
N ASN A 155 -1.20 -11.73 20.70
CA ASN A 155 -0.37 -12.71 21.42
C ASN A 155 1.12 -12.57 21.12
N GLU A 156 1.48 -11.97 19.98
CA GLU A 156 2.86 -11.62 19.62
C GLU A 156 3.25 -10.19 20.02
N ASN A 157 2.47 -9.56 20.90
CA ASN A 157 2.70 -8.21 21.42
C ASN A 157 2.69 -7.11 20.35
N VAL A 158 2.10 -7.36 19.17
CA VAL A 158 1.92 -6.31 18.17
C VAL A 158 0.87 -5.33 18.71
N PRO A 159 1.11 -4.00 18.72
CA PRO A 159 0.12 -3.04 19.20
C PRO A 159 -1.18 -3.10 18.40
N LEU A 160 -2.33 -2.88 19.06
CA LEU A 160 -3.63 -2.76 18.37
C LEU A 160 -3.71 -1.45 17.57
N SER A 161 -3.10 -0.39 18.11
CA SER A 161 -3.06 0.93 17.49
C SER A 161 -2.23 0.89 16.20
N GLY A 162 -2.80 1.38 15.11
CA GLY A 162 -2.14 1.42 13.79
C GLY A 162 -2.24 0.11 13.00
N ARG A 163 -3.03 -0.87 13.43
CA ARG A 163 -3.40 -2.01 12.58
C ARG A 163 -4.42 -1.57 11.53
N VAL A 164 -4.21 -2.04 10.30
CA VAL A 164 -5.12 -1.82 9.17
C VAL A 164 -5.48 -3.17 8.55
N LEU A 165 -6.77 -3.40 8.35
CA LEU A 165 -7.32 -4.54 7.63
C LEU A 165 -7.60 -4.14 6.18
N PHE A 166 -6.93 -4.78 5.24
CA PHE A 166 -7.24 -4.72 3.82
C PHE A 166 -8.17 -5.84 3.44
N ILE A 167 -9.28 -5.51 2.79
CA ILE A 167 -10.26 -6.49 2.31
C ILE A 167 -10.73 -6.11 0.91
N GLY A 168 -10.86 -7.11 0.03
CA GLY A 168 -11.40 -6.93 -1.30
C GLY A 168 -12.86 -6.46 -1.27
N SER A 169 -13.27 -5.66 -2.25
CA SER A 169 -14.64 -5.15 -2.39
C SER A 169 -15.71 -6.23 -2.35
N THR A 170 -15.46 -7.40 -2.93
CA THR A 170 -16.43 -8.51 -2.96
C THR A 170 -16.57 -9.16 -1.59
N GLU A 171 -15.47 -9.40 -0.89
CA GLU A 171 -15.47 -10.00 0.45
C GLU A 171 -15.98 -9.01 1.51
N ALA A 172 -15.77 -7.72 1.32
CA ALA A 172 -16.29 -6.67 2.20
C ALA A 172 -17.83 -6.66 2.27
N ILE A 173 -18.52 -7.09 1.21
CA ILE A 173 -19.99 -7.21 1.22
C ILE A 173 -20.42 -8.25 2.27
N LYS A 174 -19.69 -9.36 2.39
CA LYS A 174 -20.01 -10.41 3.36
C LYS A 174 -19.83 -9.94 4.79
N LEU A 175 -18.84 -9.09 5.02
CA LEU A 175 -18.59 -8.44 6.31
C LEU A 175 -19.68 -7.42 6.66
N LYS A 176 -20.20 -6.68 5.67
CA LYS A 176 -21.35 -5.77 5.86
C LYS A 176 -22.67 -6.50 6.13
N LEU A 177 -22.83 -7.69 5.56
CA LEU A 177 -24.02 -8.53 5.71
C LEU A 177 -23.89 -9.58 6.84
N ALA A 178 -22.82 -9.52 7.63
CA ALA A 178 -22.63 -10.47 8.72
C ALA A 178 -23.64 -10.19 9.84
N ASP A 179 -24.38 -11.21 10.27
CA ASP A 179 -25.43 -11.08 11.30
C ASP A 179 -24.88 -10.52 12.63
N GLN A 180 -23.61 -10.80 12.91
CA GLN A 180 -22.88 -10.29 14.08
C GLN A 180 -22.58 -8.79 14.01
N ALA A 181 -22.60 -8.16 12.82
CA ALA A 181 -22.41 -6.70 12.68
C ALA A 181 -23.64 -5.91 13.13
N ILE A 182 -24.84 -6.49 12.97
CA ILE A 182 -26.13 -5.91 13.40
C ILE A 182 -26.22 -5.89 14.94
N ALA A 183 -25.56 -6.82 15.64
CA ALA A 183 -25.53 -6.85 17.11
C ALA A 183 -24.66 -5.75 17.76
N LEU A 184 -23.79 -5.08 16.98
CA LEU A 184 -22.88 -4.02 17.44
C LEU A 184 -23.44 -2.58 17.28
N GLU A 185 -24.69 -2.44 16.84
CA GLU A 185 -25.30 -1.18 16.37
C GLU A 185 -25.39 -0.03 17.39
N LYS A 186 -25.13 -0.22 18.68
CA LYS A 186 -25.20 0.91 19.64
C LYS A 186 -24.04 1.91 19.57
N THR A 187 -23.06 1.70 18.69
CA THR A 187 -21.98 2.69 18.43
C THR A 187 -21.78 2.98 16.92
N GLY A 188 -22.65 2.46 16.06
CA GLY A 188 -22.40 2.27 14.62
C GLY A 188 -22.95 3.32 13.66
N GLU A 189 -23.60 4.39 14.14
CA GLU A 189 -24.33 5.34 13.28
C GLU A 189 -23.44 6.06 12.25
N GLN A 190 -22.15 6.28 12.54
CA GLN A 190 -21.23 6.94 11.60
C GLN A 190 -20.51 5.99 10.63
N ALA A 191 -20.41 4.70 10.95
CA ALA A 191 -19.72 3.72 10.11
C ALA A 191 -20.59 3.27 8.92
N LEU A 192 -21.90 3.22 9.10
CA LEU A 192 -22.85 2.80 8.07
C LEU A 192 -23.04 3.87 6.98
N VAL A 193 -23.02 5.15 7.36
CA VAL A 193 -23.36 6.28 6.48
C VAL A 193 -22.29 6.58 5.42
N HIS A 194 -21.03 6.19 5.64
CA HIS A 194 -19.93 6.45 4.68
C HIS A 194 -19.44 5.22 3.91
N GLY A 195 -20.06 4.04 4.09
CA GLY A 195 -19.63 2.82 3.39
C GLY A 195 -18.22 2.33 3.76
N VAL A 196 -17.56 3.03 4.69
CA VAL A 196 -16.30 2.69 5.34
C VAL A 196 -16.68 1.88 6.58
N CYS A 197 -16.41 0.58 6.59
CA CYS A 197 -16.53 -0.21 7.81
C CYS A 197 -15.56 0.38 8.85
N GLY A 198 -16.06 1.25 9.74
CA GLY A 198 -15.24 2.21 10.49
C GLY A 198 -14.11 1.55 11.29
N LEU A 199 -14.47 0.61 12.15
CA LEU A 199 -13.55 -0.16 12.99
C LEU A 199 -14.19 -1.52 13.28
N ILE A 200 -13.45 -2.61 13.12
CA ILE A 200 -13.83 -3.92 13.68
C ILE A 200 -12.71 -4.32 14.62
N ASP A 201 -13.05 -4.60 15.89
CA ASP A 201 -12.09 -5.04 16.90
C ASP A 201 -10.90 -4.05 17.07
N GLY A 202 -11.19 -2.75 16.99
CA GLY A 202 -10.18 -1.67 17.09
C GLY A 202 -9.27 -1.51 15.86
N VAL A 203 -9.49 -2.28 14.79
CA VAL A 203 -8.71 -2.24 13.54
C VAL A 203 -9.44 -1.45 12.46
N GLN A 204 -8.72 -0.53 11.80
CA GLN A 204 -9.26 0.26 10.71
C GLN A 204 -9.40 -0.58 9.45
N ILE A 205 -10.59 -0.62 8.85
CA ILE A 205 -10.82 -1.36 7.61
C ILE A 205 -10.62 -0.44 6.42
N ARG A 206 -9.80 -0.90 5.47
CA ARG A 206 -9.59 -0.27 4.17
C ARG A 206 -10.06 -1.22 3.08
N ILE A 207 -11.21 -0.89 2.49
CA ILE A 207 -11.76 -1.63 1.36
C ILE A 207 -10.96 -1.27 0.12
N VAL A 208 -10.42 -2.28 -0.55
CA VAL A 208 -9.63 -2.14 -1.79
C VAL A 208 -10.35 -2.83 -2.95
N PRO A 209 -10.14 -2.39 -4.20
CA PRO A 209 -10.64 -3.13 -5.35
C PRO A 209 -10.11 -4.57 -5.35
N ASP A 210 -10.94 -5.54 -5.73
CA ASP A 210 -10.52 -6.95 -5.78
C ASP A 210 -9.31 -7.17 -6.72
N SER A 211 -9.17 -6.32 -7.75
CA SER A 211 -8.01 -6.35 -8.66
C SER A 211 -6.69 -5.93 -8.02
N TYR A 212 -6.72 -5.32 -6.83
CA TYR A 212 -5.52 -4.92 -6.09
C TYR A 212 -5.05 -6.01 -5.12
N MET A 213 -5.97 -6.89 -4.73
CA MET A 213 -5.67 -7.99 -3.82
C MET A 213 -4.92 -9.11 -4.56
N PRO A 214 -3.94 -9.75 -3.90
CA PRO A 214 -3.29 -10.93 -4.45
C PRO A 214 -4.29 -12.06 -4.70
N THR A 215 -4.07 -12.84 -5.77
CA THR A 215 -4.97 -13.95 -6.12
C THR A 215 -5.09 -14.94 -4.96
N GLY A 216 -6.32 -15.26 -4.56
CA GLY A 216 -6.61 -16.17 -3.45
C GLY A 216 -6.49 -15.55 -2.05
N CYS A 217 -6.14 -14.27 -1.93
CA CYS A 217 -6.09 -13.58 -0.65
C CYS A 217 -7.46 -12.96 -0.31
N LEU A 218 -8.04 -13.37 0.82
CA LEU A 218 -9.35 -12.86 1.29
C LEU A 218 -9.21 -11.51 2.00
N PHE A 219 -8.27 -11.43 2.95
CA PHE A 219 -7.95 -10.20 3.68
C PHE A 219 -6.50 -10.21 4.19
N ILE A 220 -5.95 -9.04 4.48
CA ILE A 220 -4.60 -8.85 5.05
C ILE A 220 -4.72 -7.92 6.25
N ILE A 221 -4.15 -8.29 7.39
CA ILE A 221 -3.98 -7.37 8.53
C ILE A 221 -2.50 -7.00 8.61
N ALA A 222 -2.21 -5.70 8.54
CA ALA A 222 -0.86 -5.18 8.66
C ALA A 222 -0.80 -4.09 9.72
N ALA A 223 0.24 -4.12 10.54
CA ALA A 223 0.52 -3.05 11.49
C ALA A 223 1.36 -1.95 10.83
N LYS A 224 1.13 -0.70 11.24
CA LYS A 224 1.94 0.44 10.79
C LYS A 224 3.40 0.20 11.16
N GLY A 225 4.29 0.32 10.17
CA GLY A 225 5.72 0.06 10.33
C GLY A 225 6.15 -1.41 10.22
N ALA A 226 5.23 -2.35 9.95
CA ALA A 226 5.57 -3.75 9.72
C ALA A 226 6.34 -3.99 8.41
N ALA A 227 6.29 -3.04 7.48
CA ALA A 227 7.03 -3.08 6.23
C ALA A 227 7.57 -1.69 5.88
N VAL A 228 8.54 -1.66 4.98
CA VAL A 228 9.22 -0.47 4.49
C VAL A 228 9.04 -0.45 2.98
N ALA A 229 8.47 0.62 2.43
CA ALA A 229 8.22 0.72 0.99
C ALA A 229 9.10 1.81 0.36
N PRO A 230 10.40 1.53 0.14
CA PRO A 230 11.33 2.55 -0.27
C PRO A 230 11.06 3.02 -1.70
N LYS A 231 11.02 4.34 -1.89
CA LYS A 231 10.95 5.00 -3.20
C LYS A 231 12.21 5.84 -3.39
N LYS A 232 12.99 5.58 -4.44
CA LYS A 232 14.28 6.27 -4.64
C LYS A 232 14.24 7.32 -5.72
N LEU A 233 13.82 6.91 -6.90
CA LEU A 233 13.84 7.74 -8.10
C LEU A 233 12.42 7.82 -8.62
N GLU A 234 11.86 9.01 -8.59
CA GLU A 234 10.65 9.35 -9.32
C GLU A 234 11.00 10.45 -10.31
N THR A 235 11.22 10.08 -11.56
CA THR A 235 11.41 11.06 -12.63
C THR A 235 10.14 11.13 -13.45
N TYR A 236 9.56 12.32 -13.57
CA TYR A 236 8.49 12.60 -14.52
C TYR A 236 8.86 13.83 -15.33
N ARG A 237 8.84 13.71 -16.65
CA ARG A 237 9.21 14.81 -17.54
C ARG A 237 8.32 14.86 -18.77
N ILE A 238 8.12 16.08 -19.24
CA ILE A 238 7.44 16.37 -20.50
C ILE A 238 8.46 17.10 -21.38
N LEU A 239 8.89 16.44 -22.44
CA LEU A 239 9.81 16.96 -23.43
C LEU A 239 8.98 17.56 -24.56
N LYS A 240 9.17 18.85 -24.84
CA LYS A 240 8.39 19.54 -25.86
C LYS A 240 8.93 19.39 -27.27
N ASP A 241 10.25 19.19 -27.39
CA ASP A 241 10.99 19.07 -28.63
C ASP A 241 11.88 17.82 -28.55
N HIS A 242 11.37 16.68 -29.01
CA HIS A 242 12.10 15.41 -29.03
C HIS A 242 12.58 15.12 -30.45
N PRO A 243 13.83 14.69 -30.68
CA PRO A 243 14.35 14.41 -32.03
C PRO A 243 13.50 13.41 -32.82
N ASP A 244 12.91 12.44 -32.11
CA ASP A 244 12.18 11.33 -32.72
C ASP A 244 10.69 11.63 -33.01
N VAL A 245 10.12 12.73 -32.51
CA VAL A 245 8.68 13.04 -32.65
C VAL A 245 8.44 14.53 -32.80
N ASP A 246 7.66 14.94 -33.82
CA ASP A 246 7.09 16.29 -33.92
C ASP A 246 5.90 16.44 -32.96
N GLY A 247 6.20 16.75 -31.70
CA GLY A 247 5.20 16.86 -30.63
C GLY A 247 5.77 16.71 -29.23
N HIS A 248 4.90 16.43 -28.25
CA HIS A 248 5.31 16.31 -26.84
C HIS A 248 5.54 14.86 -26.44
N VAL A 249 6.68 14.56 -25.82
CA VAL A 249 7.00 13.25 -25.24
C VAL A 249 6.85 13.30 -23.73
N ILE A 250 6.11 12.35 -23.17
CA ILE A 250 5.87 12.19 -21.75
C ILE A 250 6.61 10.94 -21.28
N GLN A 251 7.52 11.12 -20.34
CA GLN A 251 8.32 10.03 -19.78
C GLN A 251 8.20 10.00 -18.27
N GLY A 252 8.21 8.80 -17.72
CA GLY A 252 8.48 8.63 -16.31
C GLY A 252 9.18 7.32 -15.97
N ARG A 253 9.90 7.33 -14.86
CA ARG A 253 10.61 6.18 -14.29
C ARG A 253 10.47 6.20 -12.78
N ILE A 254 10.16 5.04 -12.20
CA ILE A 254 9.96 4.86 -10.77
C ILE A 254 10.73 3.63 -10.32
N MET A 255 11.68 3.85 -9.42
CA MET A 255 12.37 2.78 -8.69
C MET A 255 11.79 2.65 -7.28
N HIS A 256 11.23 1.47 -6.98
CA HIS A 256 10.52 1.22 -5.73
C HIS A 256 10.65 -0.24 -5.25
N ASP A 257 10.44 -0.46 -3.94
CA ASP A 257 10.30 -1.80 -3.36
C ASP A 257 9.32 -1.81 -2.16
N CYS A 258 9.07 -2.98 -1.56
CA CYS A 258 8.20 -3.17 -0.38
C CYS A 258 8.62 -4.36 0.50
#